data_AF-A0A7S1LUN3-F1
#
_entry.id   AF-A0A7S1LUN3-F1
#
_cell.length_a   1.000
_cell.length_b   1.000
_cell.length_c   1.000
_cell.angle_alpha   90.00
_cell.angle_beta   90.00
_cell.angle_gamma   90.00
#
_symmetry.space_group_name_H-M   'P 1'
#
loop_
_entity.id
_entity.type
_entity.pdbx_description
1 polymer ?
#
loop_
_entity_poly.entity_id
_entity_poly.type
_entity_poly.pdbx_seq_one_letter_code
_entity_poly.pdbx_strand_id
1 'polypeptide(L)'
;MDGEFDLLRRCWCIAEIVRTSNSGIPQNTLMLSADAMDDHYGLLARLDVRECEASNKADKDFILGKIQDIASFNAKLQWLVFSKQGIFNRHVNCPQARVQAAARVAARVLKTRSTVSSNASAGTARRSRSETDELYSRRGGPGLDYSLWRVPPCRLSRACCAKSSSDSSSSSDSGSGDSVGRE
;
A
#
# COMPACT_ATOMS: atom_id res chain seq x y z
N MET A 1 -3.81 -5.31 10.61
CA MET A 1 -3.60 -5.05 9.18
C MET A 1 -3.82 -6.34 8.43
N ASP A 2 -4.47 -6.28 7.28
CA ASP A 2 -4.58 -7.39 6.34
C ASP A 2 -3.23 -7.66 5.66
N GLY A 3 -3.04 -8.87 5.15
CA GLY A 3 -1.76 -9.30 4.55
C GLY A 3 -1.45 -8.64 3.21
N GLU A 4 -2.49 -8.26 2.46
CA GLU A 4 -2.38 -7.71 1.10
C GLU A 4 -2.41 -6.16 1.07
N PHE A 5 -2.65 -5.52 2.23
CA PHE A 5 -2.79 -4.07 2.40
C PHE A 5 -3.94 -3.45 1.59
N ASP A 6 -4.98 -4.21 1.28
CA ASP A 6 -6.19 -3.78 0.59
C ASP A 6 -6.89 -2.63 1.30
N LEU A 7 -6.83 -2.59 2.64
CA LEU A 7 -7.40 -1.48 3.39
C LEU A 7 -6.72 -0.14 3.04
N LEU A 8 -5.42 -0.14 2.71
CA LEU A 8 -4.74 1.08 2.28
C LEU A 8 -5.02 1.44 0.82
N ARG A 9 -5.63 0.53 0.05
CA ARG A 9 -6.13 0.85 -1.29
C ARG A 9 -7.47 1.57 -1.24
N ARG A 10 -8.18 1.59 -0.09
CA ARG A 10 -9.49 2.22 0.02
C ARG A 10 -9.38 3.71 0.38
N CYS A 11 -9.97 4.58 -0.43
CA CYS A 11 -9.84 6.04 -0.26
C CYS A 11 -10.36 6.53 1.10
N TRP A 12 -11.46 5.92 1.60
CA TRP A 12 -12.03 6.26 2.90
C TRP A 12 -11.07 5.91 4.05
N CYS A 13 -10.43 4.74 3.99
CA CYS A 13 -9.46 4.33 5.01
C CYS A 13 -8.26 5.28 5.04
N ILE A 14 -7.76 5.68 3.87
CA ILE A 14 -6.66 6.64 3.75
C ILE A 14 -7.05 8.02 4.30
N ALA A 15 -8.25 8.52 3.96
CA ALA A 15 -8.75 9.79 4.48
C ALA A 15 -8.82 9.79 6.02
N GLU A 16 -9.35 8.71 6.61
CA GLU A 16 -9.44 8.55 8.06
C GLU A 16 -8.07 8.43 8.72
N ILE A 17 -7.10 7.77 8.08
CA ILE A 17 -5.73 7.70 8.60
C ILE A 17 -5.16 9.11 8.76
N VAL A 18 -5.20 9.91 7.69
CA VAL A 18 -4.67 11.28 7.71
C VAL A 18 -5.44 12.16 8.69
N ARG A 19 -6.77 12.07 8.70
CA ARG A 19 -7.63 12.83 9.62
C ARG A 19 -7.28 12.58 11.08
N THR A 20 -7.20 11.31 11.46
CA THR A 20 -6.91 10.90 12.84
C THR A 20 -5.54 11.42 13.29
N SER A 21 -4.54 11.38 12.40
CA SER A 21 -3.24 12.00 12.66
C SER A 21 -3.33 13.52 12.89
N ASN A 22 -4.17 14.22 12.11
CA ASN A 22 -4.38 15.67 12.29
C ASN A 22 -5.03 15.99 13.64
N SER A 23 -5.87 15.08 14.14
CA SER A 23 -6.50 15.19 15.46
C SER A 23 -5.57 14.81 16.62
N GLY A 24 -4.32 14.43 16.34
CA GLY A 24 -3.34 14.04 17.37
C GLY A 24 -3.66 12.71 18.04
N ILE A 25 -4.57 11.91 17.48
CA ILE A 25 -4.89 10.59 18.00
C ILE A 25 -3.80 9.62 17.52
N PRO A 26 -3.07 8.96 18.43
CA PRO A 26 -2.01 8.04 18.04
C PRO A 26 -2.58 6.84 17.31
N GLN A 27 -1.95 6.47 16.20
CA GLN A 27 -2.34 5.32 15.39
C GLN A 27 -1.30 4.23 15.54
N ASN A 28 -1.73 3.06 16.02
CA ASN A 28 -0.85 1.90 16.14
C ASN A 28 -1.46 0.72 15.40
N THR A 29 -0.70 0.14 14.48
CA THR A 29 -1.19 -0.93 13.62
C THR A 29 -0.45 -2.23 13.93
N LEU A 30 -1.23 -3.28 14.21
CA LEU A 30 -0.70 -4.64 14.33
C LEU A 30 -0.64 -5.26 12.94
N MET A 31 0.54 -5.72 12.52
CA MET A 31 0.71 -6.57 11.35
C MET A 31 1.07 -7.97 11.82
N LEU A 32 0.52 -8.98 11.15
CA LEU A 32 0.71 -10.38 11.49
C LEU A 32 2.00 -10.96 10.91
N SER A 33 2.48 -10.42 9.78
CA SER A 33 3.71 -10.87 9.11
C SER A 33 4.59 -9.67 8.76
N ALA A 34 5.89 -9.77 9.08
CA ALA A 34 6.89 -8.80 8.64
C ALA A 34 7.16 -8.94 7.14
N ASP A 35 7.17 -10.19 6.63
CA ASP A 35 7.43 -10.49 5.22
C ASP A 35 6.38 -9.83 4.31
N ALA A 36 5.12 -9.78 4.74
CA ALA A 36 4.05 -9.12 3.98
C ALA A 36 4.35 -7.64 3.70
N MET A 37 4.96 -6.91 4.65
CA MET A 37 5.31 -5.51 4.43
C MET A 37 6.49 -5.35 3.49
N ASP A 38 7.47 -6.24 3.53
CA ASP A 38 8.59 -6.24 2.60
C ASP A 38 8.10 -6.53 1.16
N ASP A 39 7.23 -7.54 1.01
CA ASP A 39 6.64 -7.95 -0.27
C ASP A 39 5.78 -6.84 -0.88
N HIS A 40 5.05 -6.09 -0.04
CA HIS A 40 4.17 -5.00 -0.47
C HIS A 40 4.80 -3.60 -0.33
N TYR A 41 6.08 -3.50 0.01
CA TYR A 41 6.75 -2.21 0.25
C TYR A 41 6.63 -1.28 -0.97
N GLY A 42 6.85 -1.81 -2.18
CA GLY A 42 6.74 -1.05 -3.42
C GLY A 42 5.30 -0.59 -3.74
N LEU A 43 4.28 -1.27 -3.23
CA LEU A 43 2.88 -0.82 -3.30
C LEU A 43 2.66 0.34 -2.34
N LEU A 44 3.10 0.20 -1.09
CA LEU A 44 2.98 1.22 -0.05
C LEU A 44 3.73 2.50 -0.38
N ALA A 45 4.91 2.41 -1.01
CA ALA A 45 5.71 3.55 -1.44
C ALA A 45 5.07 4.36 -2.58
N ARG A 46 4.15 3.76 -3.33
CA ARG A 46 3.44 4.40 -4.46
C ARG A 46 2.01 4.79 -4.14
N LEU A 47 1.64 4.73 -2.86
CA LEU A 47 0.28 4.97 -2.44
C LEU A 47 -0.12 6.42 -2.68
N ASP A 48 -1.15 6.62 -3.51
CA ASP A 48 -1.71 7.91 -3.92
C ASP A 48 -3.23 7.85 -3.73
N VAL A 49 -3.79 8.84 -3.03
CA VAL A 49 -5.23 8.92 -2.76
C VAL A 49 -6.08 8.96 -4.04
N ARG A 50 -5.53 9.44 -5.17
CA ARG A 50 -6.19 9.45 -6.49
C ARG A 50 -6.35 8.06 -7.07
N GLU A 51 -5.44 7.15 -6.75
CA GLU A 51 -5.47 5.77 -7.22
C GLU A 51 -6.25 4.85 -6.28
N CYS A 52 -6.63 5.35 -5.09
CA CYS A 52 -7.43 4.57 -4.14
C CYS A 52 -8.85 4.27 -4.66
N GLU A 53 -9.36 3.13 -4.25
CA GLU A 53 -10.66 2.57 -4.60
C GLU A 53 -11.76 3.05 -3.64
N ALA A 54 -12.98 3.14 -4.15
CA ALA A 54 -14.20 3.40 -3.39
C ALA A 54 -15.31 2.50 -3.92
N SER A 55 -16.20 2.03 -3.06
CA SER A 55 -17.36 1.23 -3.49
C SER A 55 -18.30 2.05 -4.37
N ASN A 56 -18.36 3.38 -4.16
CA ASN A 56 -19.12 4.30 -4.98
C ASN A 56 -18.18 5.42 -5.48
N LYS A 57 -18.22 5.71 -6.78
CA LYS A 57 -17.44 6.80 -7.40
C LYS A 57 -17.75 8.15 -6.74
N ALA A 58 -19.01 8.40 -6.36
CA ALA A 58 -19.40 9.64 -5.71
C ALA A 58 -18.66 9.87 -4.37
N ASP A 59 -18.36 8.80 -3.63
CA ASP A 59 -17.62 8.90 -2.37
C ASP A 59 -16.15 9.27 -2.62
N LYS A 60 -15.55 8.72 -3.68
CA LYS A 60 -14.19 9.07 -4.10
C LYS A 60 -14.12 10.53 -4.50
N ASP A 61 -15.05 10.99 -5.34
CA ASP A 61 -15.09 12.37 -5.82
C ASP A 61 -15.34 13.34 -4.64
N PHE A 62 -16.19 12.95 -3.68
CA PHE A 62 -16.41 13.71 -2.44
C PHE A 62 -15.13 13.84 -1.61
N ILE A 63 -14.42 12.73 -1.38
CA ILE A 63 -13.16 12.75 -0.62
C ILE A 63 -12.11 13.62 -1.33
N LEU A 64 -11.91 13.39 -2.63
CA LEU A 64 -10.94 14.16 -3.42
C LEU A 64 -11.28 15.65 -3.45
N GLY A 65 -12.57 16.00 -3.57
CA GLY A 65 -13.02 17.40 -3.55
C GLY A 65 -12.86 18.09 -2.20
N LYS A 66 -12.69 17.35 -1.11
CA LYS A 66 -12.41 17.90 0.23
C LYS A 66 -10.92 18.11 0.48
N ILE A 67 -10.05 17.52 -0.35
CA ILE A 67 -8.59 17.68 -0.24
C ILE A 67 -8.19 18.91 -1.06
N GLN A 68 -7.76 19.98 -0.39
CA GLN A 68 -7.31 21.21 -1.08
C GLN A 68 -6.04 20.98 -1.90
N ASP A 69 -5.06 20.29 -1.34
CA ASP A 69 -3.79 19.97 -1.99
C ASP A 69 -3.52 18.47 -1.89
N ILE A 70 -3.74 17.78 -3.01
CA ILE A 70 -3.54 16.33 -3.13
C ILE A 70 -2.06 15.96 -2.98
N ALA A 71 -1.14 16.80 -3.46
CA ALA A 71 0.29 16.50 -3.36
C ALA A 71 0.75 16.56 -1.90
N SER A 72 0.35 17.60 -1.17
CA SER A 72 0.62 17.70 0.28
C SER A 72 -0.05 16.59 1.07
N PHE A 73 -1.28 16.20 0.69
CA PHE A 73 -1.98 15.07 1.32
C PHE A 73 -1.20 13.76 1.13
N ASN A 74 -0.78 13.45 -0.10
CA ASN A 74 -0.01 12.24 -0.39
C ASN A 74 1.36 12.25 0.28
N ALA A 75 2.05 13.40 0.32
CA ALA A 75 3.30 13.54 1.05
C ALA A 75 3.11 13.27 2.56
N LYS A 76 2.02 13.77 3.14
CA LYS A 76 1.67 13.50 4.54
C LYS A 76 1.33 12.02 4.77
N LEU A 77 0.59 11.41 3.86
CA LEU A 77 0.29 9.99 3.92
C LEU A 77 1.57 9.14 3.89
N GLN A 78 2.50 9.44 2.98
CA GLN A 78 3.80 8.77 2.90
C GLN A 78 4.60 8.94 4.20
N TRP A 79 4.57 10.13 4.79
CA TRP A 79 5.17 10.36 6.11
C TRP A 79 4.50 9.52 7.20
N LEU A 80 3.16 9.42 7.22
CA LEU A 80 2.45 8.60 8.22
C LEU A 80 2.70 7.11 8.05
N VAL A 81 2.97 6.63 6.84
CA VAL A 81 3.26 5.22 6.57
C VAL A 81 4.69 4.87 6.99
N PHE A 82 5.68 5.66 6.57
CA PHE A 82 7.11 5.29 6.67
C PHE A 82 7.93 6.06 7.70
N SER A 83 7.38 7.08 8.36
CA SER A 83 8.12 7.81 9.39
C SER A 83 8.42 6.93 10.60
N LYS A 84 9.42 7.34 11.39
CA LYS A 84 9.74 6.74 12.70
C LYS A 84 8.57 6.83 13.68
N GLN A 85 7.67 7.80 13.48
CA GLN A 85 6.42 7.93 14.26
C GLN A 85 5.18 7.49 13.46
N GLY A 86 5.39 6.84 12.32
CA GLY A 86 4.33 6.36 11.45
C GLY A 86 3.64 5.10 11.97
N ILE A 87 2.56 4.72 11.29
CA ILE A 87 1.69 3.59 11.64
C ILE A 87 2.42 2.24 11.59
N PHE A 88 3.50 2.15 10.80
CA PHE A 88 4.33 0.95 10.68
C PHE A 88 5.68 1.06 11.40
N ASN A 89 5.85 2.04 12.29
CA ASN A 89 7.13 2.28 12.96
C ASN A 89 7.71 1.03 13.63
N ARG A 90 6.87 0.18 14.22
CA ARG A 90 7.28 -1.01 14.96
C ARG A 90 7.91 -2.06 14.06
N HIS A 91 7.46 -2.14 12.81
CA HIS A 91 7.96 -3.11 11.84
C HIS A 91 9.18 -2.58 11.11
N VAL A 92 9.13 -1.33 10.64
CA VAL A 92 10.26 -0.69 9.94
C VAL A 92 11.49 -0.55 10.86
N ASN A 93 11.29 -0.33 12.15
CA ASN A 93 12.38 -0.18 13.12
C ASN A 93 12.63 -1.45 13.95
N CYS A 94 12.04 -2.59 13.59
CA CYS A 94 12.24 -3.83 14.35
C CYS A 94 13.72 -4.26 14.26
N PRO A 95 14.43 -4.45 15.40
CA PRO A 95 15.81 -4.91 15.40
C PRO A 95 16.01 -6.22 14.62
N GLN A 96 15.01 -7.11 14.66
CA GLN A 96 15.01 -8.39 13.95
C GLN A 96 15.18 -8.22 12.44
N ALA A 97 14.49 -7.25 11.83
CA ALA A 97 14.56 -6.98 10.40
C ALA A 97 15.95 -6.49 9.99
N ARG A 98 16.57 -5.63 10.80
CA ARG A 98 17.94 -5.14 10.58
C ARG A 98 18.97 -6.26 10.67
N VAL A 99 18.82 -7.17 11.64
CA VAL A 99 19.71 -8.32 11.80
C VAL A 99 19.56 -9.28 10.62
N GLN A 100 18.34 -9.56 10.15
CA GLN A 100 18.13 -10.41 8.98
C GLN A 100 18.71 -9.80 7.70
N ALA A 101 18.52 -8.50 7.46
CA ALA A 101 19.11 -7.82 6.31
C ALA A 101 20.65 -7.90 6.35
N ALA A 102 21.25 -7.64 7.52
CA ALA A 102 22.69 -7.79 7.73
C ALA A 102 23.16 -9.23 7.48
N ALA A 103 22.42 -10.23 7.95
CA ALA A 103 22.73 -11.64 7.73
C ALA A 103 22.69 -12.02 6.23
N ARG A 104 21.71 -11.51 5.46
CA ARG A 104 21.64 -11.72 4.00
C ARG A 104 22.87 -11.13 3.29
N VAL A 105 23.31 -9.94 3.68
CA VAL A 105 24.53 -9.32 3.12
C VAL A 105 25.77 -10.11 3.52
N ALA A 106 25.90 -10.50 4.79
CA ALA A 106 27.02 -11.30 5.29
C ALA A 106 27.11 -12.65 4.56
N ALA A 107 25.98 -13.35 4.36
CA ALA A 107 25.91 -14.60 3.63
C ALA A 107 26.41 -14.45 2.17
N ARG A 108 26.08 -13.34 1.50
CA ARG A 108 26.58 -13.06 0.13
C ARG A 108 28.10 -12.88 0.12
N VAL A 109 28.65 -12.13 1.07
CA VAL A 109 30.10 -11.89 1.18
C VAL A 109 30.86 -13.18 1.51
N LEU A 110 30.32 -14.02 2.39
CA LEU A 110 30.93 -15.32 2.71
C LEU A 110 30.89 -16.28 1.53
N LYS A 111 29.79 -16.29 0.75
CA LYS A 111 29.65 -17.11 -0.46
C LYS A 111 30.59 -16.68 -1.59
N THR A 112 30.86 -15.39 -1.76
CA THR A 112 31.86 -14.93 -2.72
C THR A 112 33.30 -15.19 -2.26
N ARG A 113 33.56 -15.22 -0.95
CA ARG A 113 34.88 -15.60 -0.42
C ARG A 113 35.23 -17.06 -0.66
N SER A 114 34.27 -17.97 -0.53
CA SER A 114 34.52 -19.40 -0.77
C SER A 114 34.77 -19.72 -2.26
N THR A 115 34.15 -19.01 -3.19
CA THR A 115 34.42 -19.18 -4.63
C THR A 115 35.70 -18.50 -5.09
N VAL A 116 36.05 -17.33 -4.50
CA VAL A 116 37.30 -16.64 -4.80
C VAL A 116 38.50 -17.40 -4.25
N SER A 117 38.40 -18.11 -3.11
CA SER A 117 39.50 -18.93 -2.60
C SER A 117 39.89 -20.09 -3.54
N SER A 118 39.00 -20.49 -4.45
CA SER A 118 39.30 -21.51 -5.48
C SER A 118 39.93 -20.92 -6.75
N ASN A 119 39.87 -19.60 -6.96
CA ASN A 119 40.33 -18.93 -8.19
C ASN A 119 41.23 -17.69 -7.94
N ALA A 120 41.68 -17.45 -6.71
CA ALA A 120 42.53 -16.31 -6.35
C ALA A 120 44.01 -16.54 -6.71
N SER A 121 44.25 -16.55 -8.01
CA SER A 121 45.50 -16.11 -8.62
C SER A 121 45.17 -15.13 -9.75
N ALA A 122 44.47 -14.03 -9.46
CA ALA A 122 44.51 -12.79 -10.26
C ALA A 122 43.64 -11.67 -9.66
N GLY A 123 44.25 -10.50 -9.45
CA GLY A 123 43.59 -9.22 -9.71
C GLY A 123 42.89 -8.52 -8.54
N THR A 124 43.64 -7.69 -7.83
CA THR A 124 43.16 -6.58 -7.01
C THR A 124 42.29 -5.59 -7.80
N ALA A 125 41.07 -5.30 -7.33
CA ALA A 125 40.34 -4.09 -7.70
C ALA A 125 39.57 -3.51 -6.50
N ARG A 126 40.09 -2.38 -6.02
CA ARG A 126 39.58 -1.49 -4.99
C ARG A 126 38.36 -0.74 -5.56
N ARG A 127 37.24 -0.64 -4.83
CA ARG A 127 36.25 0.41 -5.13
C ARG A 127 35.55 0.96 -3.90
N SER A 128 35.41 2.26 -3.96
CA SER A 128 35.19 3.23 -2.90
C SER A 128 33.76 3.26 -2.38
N ARG A 129 33.66 3.63 -1.10
CA ARG A 129 32.46 3.97 -0.36
C ARG A 129 31.94 5.33 -0.83
N SER A 130 30.64 5.46 -1.09
CA SER A 130 29.98 6.76 -1.26
C SER A 130 28.84 6.90 -0.26
N GLU A 131 28.96 7.99 0.47
CA GLU A 131 28.21 8.54 1.57
C GLU A 131 27.14 9.46 1.00
N THR A 132 25.86 9.27 1.33
CA THR A 132 24.82 10.30 1.23
C THR A 132 23.63 9.91 2.11
N ASP A 133 23.56 10.50 3.31
CA ASP A 133 22.38 10.50 4.17
C ASP A 133 22.34 11.87 4.86
N GLU A 134 21.73 12.86 4.22
CA GLU A 134 21.31 14.12 4.85
C GLU A 134 20.47 14.89 3.82
N LEU A 135 19.22 15.23 4.17
CA LEU A 135 18.39 16.34 3.64
C LEU A 135 16.88 16.00 3.60
N TYR A 136 16.28 15.60 4.73
CA TYR A 136 14.80 15.64 4.84
C TYR A 136 14.28 16.03 6.23
N SER A 137 14.98 16.95 6.90
CA SER A 137 14.51 17.57 8.15
C SER A 137 14.49 19.08 8.02
N ARG A 138 13.45 19.64 7.35
CA ARG A 138 12.97 21.02 7.51
C ARG A 138 11.85 21.32 6.52
N ARG A 139 10.59 21.21 6.97
CA ARG A 139 9.50 22.19 6.73
C ARG A 139 8.22 21.68 7.38
N GLY A 140 7.77 22.41 8.40
CA GLY A 140 6.39 22.31 8.89
C GLY A 140 5.44 22.77 7.79
N GLY A 141 4.40 21.97 7.55
CA GLY A 141 3.30 22.31 6.64
C GLY A 141 2.20 23.09 7.36
N PRO A 142 1.47 23.96 6.65
CA PRO A 142 0.44 24.83 7.22
C PRO A 142 -0.79 24.04 7.67
N GLY A 143 -1.44 24.56 8.72
CA GLY A 143 -2.68 24.02 9.27
C GLY A 143 -3.81 24.07 8.25
N LEU A 144 -4.28 22.89 7.86
CA LEU A 144 -5.53 22.69 7.13
C LEU A 144 -6.66 22.56 8.17
N ASP A 145 -7.77 23.27 7.96
CA ASP A 145 -8.95 23.21 8.81
C ASP A 145 -9.82 22.00 8.44
N TYR A 146 -9.77 20.95 9.27
CA TYR A 146 -10.48 19.68 9.07
C TYR A 146 -11.84 19.63 9.79
N SER A 147 -12.33 20.76 10.34
CA SER A 147 -13.59 20.82 11.09
C SER A 147 -14.86 20.58 10.22
N LEU A 148 -14.74 20.72 8.89
CA LEU A 148 -15.85 20.56 7.93
C LEU A 148 -16.13 19.11 7.45
N TRP A 149 -15.46 18.11 8.03
CA TRP A 149 -15.67 16.69 7.72
C TRP A 149 -16.77 16.07 8.62
N ARG A 150 -17.96 16.70 8.71
CA ARG A 150 -19.12 16.02 9.33
C ARG A 150 -19.65 14.94 8.41
N VAL A 151 -19.74 13.73 8.96
CA VAL A 151 -19.97 12.47 8.27
C VAL A 151 -21.47 12.17 8.24
N PRO A 152 -22.08 11.79 7.10
CA PRO A 152 -23.36 11.11 7.09
C PRO A 152 -23.18 9.67 7.62
N PRO A 153 -24.06 9.15 8.49
CA PRO A 153 -23.90 7.81 9.04
C PRO A 153 -23.86 6.75 7.94
N CYS A 154 -22.83 5.89 8.00
CA CYS A 154 -22.63 4.78 7.09
C CYS A 154 -23.86 3.87 7.08
N ARG A 155 -24.61 3.82 5.98
CA ARG A 155 -25.50 2.68 5.70
C ARG A 155 -24.62 1.48 5.34
N LEU A 156 -24.15 0.76 6.35
CA LEU A 156 -23.71 -0.63 6.18
C LEU A 156 -24.93 -1.45 5.78
N SER A 157 -25.24 -1.51 4.48
CA SER A 157 -26.18 -2.49 3.95
C SER A 157 -25.41 -3.78 3.67
N ARG A 158 -25.72 -4.81 4.45
CA ARG A 158 -25.32 -6.22 4.25
C ARG A 158 -25.79 -6.70 2.87
N ALA A 159 -24.98 -6.61 1.83
CA ALA A 159 -25.28 -7.29 0.57
C ALA A 159 -24.07 -7.33 -0.38
N CYS A 160 -23.02 -8.07 -0.06
CA CYS A 160 -22.01 -8.50 -1.05
C CYS A 160 -21.38 -9.83 -0.61
N CYS A 161 -22.21 -10.86 -0.49
CA CYS A 161 -21.77 -12.25 -0.57
C CYS A 161 -22.58 -12.91 -1.69
N ALA A 162 -22.08 -12.80 -2.92
CA ALA A 162 -22.47 -13.69 -4.00
C ALA A 162 -21.19 -14.10 -4.71
N LYS A 163 -20.76 -15.33 -4.41
CA LYS A 163 -19.66 -16.01 -5.08
C LYS A 163 -19.99 -16.15 -6.56
N SER A 164 -19.10 -15.67 -7.41
CA SER A 164 -18.98 -16.06 -8.80
C SER A 164 -18.39 -17.47 -8.85
N SER A 165 -19.23 -18.47 -9.13
CA SER A 165 -18.80 -19.76 -9.65
C SER A 165 -19.06 -19.73 -11.16
N SER A 166 -17.97 -19.62 -11.90
CA SER A 166 -17.87 -19.94 -13.32
C SER A 166 -18.11 -21.43 -13.53
N ASP A 167 -19.02 -21.80 -14.42
CA ASP A 167 -18.88 -23.00 -15.23
C ASP A 167 -19.46 -22.77 -16.63
N SER A 168 -18.57 -22.99 -17.59
CA SER A 168 -18.73 -22.92 -19.03
C SER A 168 -19.42 -24.19 -19.52
N SER A 169 -20.32 -24.10 -20.51
CA SER A 169 -20.50 -25.13 -21.56
C SER A 169 -21.53 -24.72 -22.63
N SER A 170 -20.99 -24.46 -23.83
CA SER A 170 -21.47 -24.90 -25.16
C SER A 170 -22.93 -24.73 -25.60
N SER A 171 -23.11 -23.69 -26.44
CA SER A 171 -23.67 -23.71 -27.80
C SER A 171 -24.26 -25.01 -28.41
N SER A 172 -25.53 -24.91 -28.85
CA SER A 172 -26.09 -25.34 -30.16
C SER A 172 -27.56 -24.88 -30.19
N ASP A 173 -27.91 -23.84 -30.96
CA ASP A 173 -28.20 -23.83 -32.40
C ASP A 173 -29.38 -24.74 -32.80
N SER A 174 -30.54 -24.13 -33.04
CA SER A 174 -31.33 -24.26 -34.29
C SER A 174 -32.70 -23.59 -34.11
N GLY A 175 -32.95 -22.56 -34.92
CA GLY A 175 -34.25 -21.94 -35.03
C GLY A 175 -35.20 -22.77 -35.89
N SER A 176 -36.49 -22.61 -35.63
CA SER A 176 -37.54 -22.70 -36.66
C SER A 176 -38.72 -21.90 -36.15
N GLY A 177 -38.91 -20.71 -36.73
CA GLY A 177 -40.24 -20.16 -36.90
C GLY A 177 -40.91 -20.93 -38.03
N ASP A 178 -42.22 -21.14 -37.95
CA ASP A 178 -43.10 -20.42 -38.86
C ASP A 178 -44.56 -20.55 -38.46
N SER A 179 -45.25 -19.47 -38.74
CA SER A 179 -46.67 -19.24 -38.52
C SER A 179 -47.51 -19.97 -39.55
N VAL A 180 -48.62 -20.58 -39.14
CA VAL A 180 -49.77 -20.78 -40.04
C VAL A 180 -51.04 -20.45 -39.25
N GLY A 181 -51.76 -19.43 -39.72
CA GLY A 181 -53.13 -19.13 -39.31
C GLY A 181 -54.15 -19.66 -40.31
N ARG A 182 -55.42 -19.38 -40.01
CA ARG A 182 -56.65 -19.67 -40.77
C ARG A 182 -57.10 -21.15 -40.67
N GLU A 183 -58.36 -21.48 -40.44
CA GLU A 183 -59.67 -20.79 -40.57
C GLU A 183 -60.59 -21.14 -39.38
#